data_AF-A0A8T5UDQ2-F1
#
_entry.id   AF-A0A8T5UDQ2-F1
#
_cell.length_a   1.000
_cell.length_b   1.000
_cell.length_c   1.000
_cell.angle_alpha   90.00
_cell.angle_beta   90.00
_cell.angle_gamma   90.00
#
_symmetry.space_group_name_H-M   'P 1'
#
loop_
_entity.id
_entity.type
_entity.pdbx_description
1 polymer ?
#
loop_
_entity_poly.entity_id
_entity_poly.type
_entity_poly.pdbx_seq_one_letter_code
_entity_poly.pdbx_strand_id
1 'polypeptide(L)'
;MDELRSKRYKDKIQHINDYLQDLPIKPKNELEKRGIFYSLQTSIEAIVDLIAMLVKDLGIQVKDDNFNITEIIKIRKVNPELGKKLSQANGLRNIIVHRYNAVDDQIILDSVQEVKNLIFNWVRIVEDILNEIG
;
A
#
# COMPACT_ATOMS: atom_id res chain seq x y z
N MET A 1 16.52 5.45 15.10
CA MET A 1 15.31 6.28 14.82
C MET A 1 14.65 6.76 16.13
N ASP A 2 13.98 7.93 16.19
CA ASP A 2 13.26 8.34 17.43
C ASP A 2 11.98 7.51 17.68
N GLU A 3 11.54 7.44 18.94
CA GLU A 3 10.41 6.60 19.37
C GLU A 3 9.08 6.98 18.70
N LEU A 4 8.82 8.28 18.52
CA LEU A 4 7.60 8.77 17.89
C LEU A 4 7.57 8.37 16.42
N ARG A 5 8.71 8.43 15.74
CA ARG A 5 8.86 8.03 14.34
C ARG A 5 8.64 6.53 14.18
N SER A 6 9.26 5.70 15.03
CA SER A 6 9.04 4.25 15.02
C SER A 6 7.58 3.88 15.26
N LYS A 7 6.92 4.55 16.22
CA LYS A 7 5.49 4.35 16.51
C LYS A 7 4.62 4.62 15.27
N ARG A 8 4.87 5.70 14.53
CA ARG A 8 4.11 6.02 13.31
C ARG A 8 4.20 4.94 12.23
N TYR A 9 5.35 4.30 12.07
CA TYR A 9 5.50 3.16 11.15
C TYR A 9 4.65 1.98 11.62
N LYS A 10 4.76 1.63 12.91
CA LYS A 10 4.01 0.51 13.52
C LYS A 10 2.51 0.73 13.42
N ASP A 11 2.02 1.93 13.70
CA ASP A 11 0.59 2.26 13.62
C ASP A 11 0.05 2.06 12.19
N LYS A 12 0.81 2.45 11.16
CA LYS A 12 0.43 2.23 9.75
C LYS A 12 0.48 0.76 9.32
N ILE A 13 1.48 0.02 9.77
CA ILE A 13 1.58 -1.42 9.51
C ILE A 13 0.44 -2.16 10.20
N GLN A 14 0.11 -1.81 11.44
CA GLN A 14 -1.02 -2.38 12.16
C GLN A 14 -2.33 -2.09 11.44
N HIS A 15 -2.54 -0.85 10.99
CA HIS A 15 -3.72 -0.48 10.18
C HIS A 15 -3.82 -1.35 8.93
N ILE A 16 -2.73 -1.59 8.20
CA ILE A 16 -2.74 -2.49 7.04
C ILE A 16 -3.19 -3.91 7.43
N ASN A 17 -2.66 -4.44 8.53
CA ASN A 17 -3.00 -5.78 9.01
C ASN A 17 -4.49 -5.88 9.39
N ASP A 18 -5.01 -4.90 10.14
CA ASP A 18 -6.40 -4.86 10.60
C ASP A 18 -7.41 -4.91 9.44
N TYR A 19 -7.06 -4.30 8.30
CA TYR A 19 -7.94 -4.23 7.14
C TYR A 19 -7.74 -5.36 6.12
N LEU A 20 -6.55 -5.97 6.03
CA LEU A 20 -6.26 -6.95 4.99
C LEU A 20 -6.18 -8.40 5.45
N GLN A 21 -5.78 -8.66 6.70
CA GLN A 21 -5.47 -10.02 7.16
C GLN A 21 -6.64 -10.97 6.89
N ASP A 22 -7.83 -10.61 7.37
CA ASP A 22 -9.05 -11.41 7.26
C ASP A 22 -10.00 -10.94 6.14
N LEU A 23 -9.51 -10.08 5.23
CA LEU A 23 -10.33 -9.54 4.15
C LEU A 23 -10.78 -10.67 3.19
N PRO A 24 -12.10 -10.89 3.00
CA PRO A 24 -12.59 -11.85 2.03
C PRO A 24 -12.21 -11.43 0.61
N ILE A 25 -11.88 -12.41 -0.24
CA ILE A 25 -11.52 -12.17 -1.64
C ILE A 25 -12.78 -11.92 -2.50
N LYS A 26 -13.90 -12.54 -2.12
CA LYS A 26 -15.17 -12.46 -2.84
C LYS A 26 -16.28 -11.98 -1.90
N PRO A 27 -17.02 -10.92 -2.26
CA PRO A 27 -18.14 -10.45 -1.46
C PRO A 27 -19.36 -11.36 -1.62
N LYS A 28 -20.12 -11.55 -0.54
CA LYS A 28 -21.42 -12.24 -0.56
C LYS A 28 -22.59 -11.29 -0.80
N ASN A 29 -22.39 -10.00 -0.54
CA ASN A 29 -23.40 -8.97 -0.67
C ASN A 29 -22.73 -7.60 -0.91
N GLU A 30 -23.55 -6.59 -1.19
CA GLU A 30 -23.07 -5.23 -1.48
C GLU A 30 -22.35 -4.56 -0.30
N LEU A 31 -22.70 -4.90 0.95
CA LEU A 31 -22.02 -4.35 2.13
C LEU A 31 -20.59 -4.90 2.22
N GLU A 32 -20.42 -6.21 2.04
CA GLU A 32 -19.08 -6.84 1.97
C GLU A 32 -18.27 -6.28 0.80
N LYS A 33 -18.88 -6.07 -0.38
CA LYS A 33 -18.20 -5.47 -1.53
C LYS A 33 -17.63 -4.08 -1.19
N ARG A 34 -18.45 -3.23 -0.55
CA ARG A 34 -18.00 -1.91 -0.08
C ARG A 34 -16.89 -2.02 0.97
N GLY A 35 -16.97 -3.00 1.87
CA GLY A 35 -15.94 -3.28 2.87
C GLY A 35 -14.60 -3.68 2.23
N ILE A 36 -14.64 -4.55 1.21
CA ILE A 36 -13.45 -4.94 0.43
C ILE A 36 -12.81 -3.70 -0.21
N PHE A 37 -13.62 -2.86 -0.86
CA PHE A 37 -13.11 -1.70 -1.57
C PHE A 37 -12.48 -0.68 -0.61
N TYR A 38 -13.15 -0.41 0.51
CA TYR A 38 -12.63 0.47 1.55
C TYR A 38 -11.32 -0.06 2.12
N SER A 39 -11.25 -1.37 2.40
CA SER A 39 -10.04 -2.01 2.94
C SER A 39 -8.88 -1.93 1.96
N LEU A 40 -9.09 -2.21 0.68
CA LEU A 40 -8.06 -2.03 -0.35
C LEU A 40 -7.60 -0.56 -0.44
N GLN A 41 -8.55 0.39 -0.53
CA GLN A 41 -8.24 1.81 -0.64
C GLN A 41 -7.38 2.28 0.53
N THR A 42 -7.82 2.02 1.77
CA THR A 42 -7.14 2.54 2.96
C THR A 42 -5.79 1.87 3.18
N SER A 43 -5.64 0.59 2.83
CA SER A 43 -4.34 -0.09 2.91
C SER A 43 -3.36 0.38 1.83
N ILE A 44 -3.82 0.65 0.61
CA ILE A 44 -2.96 1.24 -0.43
C ILE A 44 -2.49 2.64 -0.02
N GLU A 45 -3.38 3.46 0.55
CA GLU A 45 -3.03 4.78 1.07
C GLU A 45 -1.99 4.70 2.21
N ALA A 46 -2.16 3.76 3.14
CA ALA A 46 -1.18 3.51 4.19
C ALA A 46 0.20 3.11 3.64
N ILE A 47 0.25 2.33 2.56
CA ILE A 47 1.49 1.94 1.87
C ILE A 47 2.18 3.12 1.20
N VAL A 48 1.42 3.95 0.49
CA VAL A 48 1.94 5.18 -0.14
C VAL A 48 2.52 6.13 0.90
N ASP A 49 1.83 6.27 2.04
CA ASP A 49 2.34 7.06 3.16
C ASP A 49 3.62 6.47 3.77
N LEU A 50 3.71 5.14 3.92
CA LEU A 50 4.92 4.46 4.39
C LEU A 50 6.09 4.75 3.44
N ILE A 51 5.85 4.72 2.14
CA ILE A 51 6.86 5.04 1.12
C ILE A 51 7.33 6.49 1.24
N ALA A 52 6.41 7.45 1.34
CA ALA A 52 6.75 8.86 1.52
C ALA A 52 7.52 9.09 2.84
N MET A 53 7.15 8.38 3.91
CA MET A 53 7.87 8.41 5.18
C MET A 53 9.29 7.87 5.04
N LEU A 54 9.50 6.76 4.33
CA LEU A 54 10.83 6.18 4.10
C LEU A 54 11.71 7.08 3.25
N VAL A 55 11.16 7.63 2.16
CA VAL A 55 11.85 8.59 1.29
C VAL A 55 12.37 9.77 2.11
N LYS A 56 11.51 10.33 2.98
CA LYS A 56 11.90 11.42 3.89
C LYS A 56 13.02 11.01 4.84
N ASP A 57 12.92 9.83 5.46
CA ASP A 57 13.90 9.36 6.46
C ASP A 57 15.26 9.01 5.85
N LEU A 58 15.30 8.71 4.55
CA LEU A 58 16.54 8.53 3.78
C LEU A 58 17.13 9.86 3.29
N GLY A 59 16.59 11.00 3.72
CA GLY A 59 17.08 12.33 3.36
C GLY A 59 16.69 12.80 1.95
N ILE A 60 15.73 12.14 1.31
CA ILE A 60 15.26 12.46 -0.03
C ILE A 60 14.07 13.41 0.08
N GLN A 61 13.97 14.37 -0.86
CA GLN A 61 12.80 15.23 -0.96
C GLN A 61 11.57 14.42 -1.37
N VAL A 62 10.55 14.40 -0.50
CA VAL A 62 9.23 13.82 -0.81
C VAL A 62 8.57 14.63 -1.92
N LYS A 63 8.07 13.94 -2.95
CA LYS A 63 7.27 14.50 -4.05
C LYS A 63 5.97 13.73 -4.21
N ASP A 64 5.48 13.58 -5.44
CA ASP A 64 4.30 12.78 -5.74
C ASP A 64 4.53 11.27 -5.50
N ASP A 65 3.43 10.54 -5.34
CA ASP A 65 3.42 9.12 -5.00
C ASP A 65 4.30 8.27 -5.95
N ASN A 66 4.19 8.48 -7.27
CA ASN A 66 4.91 7.69 -8.26
C ASN A 66 6.42 7.98 -8.24
N PHE A 67 6.79 9.25 -8.06
CA PHE A 67 8.17 9.63 -7.82
C PHE A 67 8.71 8.94 -6.56
N ASN A 68 7.99 9.00 -5.44
CA ASN A 68 8.43 8.41 -4.18
C ASN A 68 8.59 6.88 -4.29
N ILE A 69 7.65 6.19 -4.96
CA ILE A 69 7.74 4.75 -5.25
C ILE A 69 8.99 4.43 -6.09
N THR A 70 9.24 5.20 -7.15
CA THR A 70 10.38 4.96 -8.04
C THR A 70 11.70 5.14 -7.29
N GLU A 71 11.82 6.21 -6.50
CA GLU A 71 13.05 6.52 -5.77
C GLU A 71 13.36 5.49 -4.69
N ILE A 72 12.35 5.04 -3.91
CA ILE A 72 12.62 4.04 -2.86
C ILE A 72 13.08 2.71 -3.44
N ILE A 73 12.46 2.26 -4.55
CA ILE A 73 12.81 1.01 -5.24
C ILE A 73 14.25 1.08 -5.77
N LYS A 74 14.61 2.21 -6.39
CA LYS A 74 15.96 2.46 -6.91
C LYS A 74 17.02 2.46 -5.81
N ILE A 75 16.80 3.20 -4.73
CA ILE A 75 17.79 3.41 -3.66
C ILE A 75 17.97 2.14 -2.83
N ARG A 76 16.89 1.41 -2.56
CA ARG A 76 16.94 0.12 -1.86
C ARG A 76 17.28 -1.06 -2.78
N LYS A 77 17.53 -0.80 -4.07
CA LYS A 77 17.85 -1.83 -5.08
C LYS A 77 16.85 -2.98 -5.09
N VAL A 78 15.58 -2.66 -4.83
CA VAL A 78 14.47 -3.61 -4.87
C VAL A 78 14.13 -3.89 -6.34
N ASN A 79 13.57 -5.07 -6.62
CA ASN A 79 13.14 -5.43 -7.97
C ASN A 79 12.23 -4.32 -8.56
N PRO A 80 12.58 -3.72 -9.71
CA PRO A 80 11.77 -2.68 -10.37
C PRO A 80 10.32 -3.09 -10.65
N GLU A 81 10.05 -4.38 -10.87
CA GLU A 81 8.69 -4.88 -11.07
C GLU A 81 7.80 -4.64 -9.83
N LEU A 82 8.38 -4.66 -8.62
CA LEU A 82 7.63 -4.32 -7.42
C LEU A 82 7.18 -2.86 -7.43
N GLY A 83 8.06 -1.95 -7.88
CA GLY A 83 7.73 -0.54 -8.03
C GLY A 83 6.57 -0.32 -9.01
N LYS A 84 6.60 -1.00 -10.15
CA LYS A 84 5.50 -0.97 -11.13
C LYS A 84 4.18 -1.43 -10.51
N LYS A 85 4.19 -2.53 -9.74
CA LYS A 85 3.00 -3.05 -9.06
C LYS A 85 2.47 -2.09 -7.99
N LEU A 86 3.35 -1.44 -7.22
CA LEU A 86 2.97 -0.41 -6.25
C LEU A 86 2.31 0.80 -6.95
N SER A 87 2.87 1.25 -8.07
CA SER A 87 2.26 2.32 -8.87
C SER A 87 0.90 1.92 -9.45
N GLN A 88 0.73 0.67 -9.91
CA GLN A 88 -0.55 0.15 -10.36
C GLN A 88 -1.58 0.10 -9.23
N ALA A 89 -1.18 -0.35 -8.04
CA ALA A 89 -2.04 -0.33 -6.85
C ALA A 89 -2.44 1.11 -6.48
N ASN A 90 -1.50 2.07 -6.54
CA ASN A 90 -1.83 3.48 -6.34
C ASN A 90 -2.85 4.00 -7.37
N GLY A 91 -2.74 3.56 -8.62
CA GLY A 91 -3.76 3.82 -9.64
C GLY A 91 -5.12 3.21 -9.29
N LEU A 92 -5.14 1.96 -8.81
CA LEU A 92 -6.36 1.28 -8.38
C LEU A 92 -7.07 2.03 -7.24
N ARG A 93 -6.33 2.60 -6.28
CA ARG A 93 -6.91 3.47 -5.23
C ARG A 93 -7.77 4.58 -5.85
N ASN A 94 -7.29 5.22 -6.90
CA ASN A 94 -8.03 6.29 -7.58
C ASN A 94 -9.28 5.75 -8.29
N ILE A 95 -9.21 4.56 -8.87
CA ILE A 95 -10.38 3.87 -9.47
C ILE A 95 -11.43 3.57 -8.40
N ILE A 96 -11.03 3.07 -7.23
CA ILE A 96 -11.95 2.77 -6.10
C ILE A 96 -12.68 4.04 -5.62
N VAL A 97 -11.97 5.17 -5.57
CA VAL A 97 -12.56 6.45 -5.14
C VAL A 97 -13.56 6.98 -6.17
N HIS A 98 -13.22 6.91 -7.46
CA HIS A 98 -14.03 7.53 -8.51
C HIS A 98 -15.14 6.65 -9.08
N ARG A 99 -15.00 5.31 -9.06
CA ARG A 99 -15.98 4.28 -9.49
C ARG A 99 -17.05 4.80 -10.47
N TYR A 100 -16.69 4.89 -11.74
CA TYR A 100 -17.55 5.45 -12.77
C TYR A 100 -18.64 4.46 -13.23
N ASN A 101 -18.40 3.14 -13.16
CA ASN A 101 -19.36 2.12 -13.57
C ASN A 101 -19.08 0.71 -12.98
N ALA A 102 -19.89 -0.28 -13.37
CA ALA A 102 -19.79 -1.68 -12.92
C ALA A 102 -18.56 -2.45 -13.44
N VAL A 103 -17.91 -1.99 -14.52
CA VAL A 103 -16.64 -2.58 -15.00
C VAL A 103 -15.53 -2.30 -13.99
N ASP A 104 -15.54 -1.12 -13.37
CA ASP A 104 -14.59 -0.75 -12.32
C ASP A 104 -14.70 -1.70 -11.11
N ASP A 105 -15.93 -2.06 -10.71
CA ASP A 105 -16.17 -2.99 -9.60
C ASP A 105 -15.50 -4.36 -9.85
N GLN A 106 -15.63 -4.91 -11.06
CA GLN A 106 -15.04 -6.20 -11.39
C GLN A 106 -13.51 -6.15 -11.41
N ILE A 107 -12.93 -5.08 -11.97
CA ILE A 107 -11.47 -4.84 -11.95
C ILE A 107 -10.94 -4.81 -10.51
N ILE A 108 -11.64 -4.11 -9.62
CA ILE A 108 -11.26 -4.03 -8.21
C ILE A 108 -11.32 -5.41 -7.56
N LEU A 109 -12.42 -6.15 -7.75
CA LEU A 109 -12.60 -7.48 -7.16
C LEU A 109 -11.55 -8.50 -7.64
N ASP A 110 -11.22 -8.50 -8.93
CA ASP A 110 -10.23 -9.40 -9.50
C ASP A 110 -8.81 -9.10 -9.00
N SER A 111 -8.54 -7.84 -8.61
CA SER A 111 -7.24 -7.41 -8.09
C SER A 111 -7.00 -7.73 -6.61
N VAL A 112 -8.04 -8.06 -5.83
CA VAL A 112 -7.97 -8.14 -4.35
C VAL A 112 -6.80 -9.02 -3.88
N GLN A 113 -6.69 -10.23 -4.41
CA GLN A 113 -5.67 -11.18 -3.96
C GLN A 113 -4.25 -10.72 -4.34
N GLU A 114 -4.08 -10.15 -5.53
CA GLU A 114 -2.77 -9.64 -5.96
C GLU A 114 -2.34 -8.44 -5.10
N VAL A 115 -3.26 -7.50 -4.86
CA VAL A 115 -2.97 -6.32 -4.03
C VAL A 115 -2.66 -6.71 -2.60
N LYS A 116 -3.41 -7.66 -2.00
CA LYS A 116 -3.09 -8.18 -0.66
C LYS A 116 -1.66 -8.72 -0.61
N ASN A 117 -1.29 -9.57 -1.56
CA ASN A 117 0.05 -10.17 -1.63
C ASN A 117 1.14 -9.11 -1.81
N LEU A 118 0.90 -8.14 -2.70
CA LEU A 118 1.79 -7.01 -2.92
C LEU A 118 2.03 -6.20 -1.65
N ILE A 119 0.95 -5.85 -0.94
CA ILE A 119 0.99 -5.04 0.27
C ILE A 119 1.77 -5.77 1.37
N PHE A 120 1.47 -7.04 1.64
CA PHE A 120 2.21 -7.81 2.65
C PHE A 120 3.68 -8.01 2.28
N ASN A 121 3.99 -8.18 0.99
CA ASN A 121 5.38 -8.24 0.54
C ASN A 121 6.11 -6.91 0.79
N TRP A 122 5.46 -5.78 0.51
CA TRP A 122 6.04 -4.46 0.78
C TRP A 122 6.21 -4.21 2.28
N VAL A 123 5.23 -4.57 3.13
CA VAL A 123 5.34 -4.43 4.59
C VAL A 123 6.60 -5.13 5.11
N ARG A 124 6.87 -6.36 4.67
CA ARG A 124 8.10 -7.08 5.07
C ARG A 124 9.37 -6.32 4.70
N ILE A 125 9.42 -5.77 3.48
CA ILE A 125 10.55 -4.94 3.03
C ILE A 125 10.69 -3.69 3.89
N VAL A 126 9.57 -3.04 4.26
CA VAL A 126 9.59 -1.88 5.16
C VAL A 126 10.14 -2.27 6.53
N GLU A 127 9.72 -3.40 7.09
CA GLU A 127 10.21 -3.90 8.39
C GLU A 127 11.72 -4.18 8.34
N ASP A 128 12.20 -4.84 7.28
CA ASP A 128 13.64 -5.09 7.07
C ASP A 128 14.43 -3.76 7.01
N ILE A 129 13.91 -2.80 6.25
CA ILE A 129 14.48 -1.45 6.15
C ILE A 129 14.55 -0.76 7.51
N LEU A 130 13.48 -0.85 8.32
CA LEU A 130 13.42 -0.22 9.63
C LEU A 130 14.40 -0.86 10.62
N ASN A 131 14.65 -2.17 10.51
CA ASN A 131 15.65 -2.86 11.34
C ASN A 131 17.09 -2.44 11.00
N GLU A 132 17.36 -2.01 9.76
CA GLU A 132 18.69 -1.51 9.35
C GLU A 132 18.99 -0.08 9.83
N ILE A 133 17.97 0.78 9.89
CA ILE A 133 18.10 2.21 10.22
C ILE A 133 17.68 2.55 11.66
N GLY A 134 17.14 1.55 12.36
CA GLY A 134 16.62 1.63 13.73
C GLY A 134 17.73 1.77 14.74
#